data_AF-A0A0A9Y5N7-F1
#
_entry.id   AF-A0A0A9Y5N7-F1
#
_cell.length_a   1.000
_cell.length_b   1.000
_cell.length_c   1.000
_cell.angle_alpha   90.00
_cell.angle_beta   90.00
_cell.angle_gamma   90.00
#
_symmetry.space_group_name_H-M   'P 1'
#
loop_
_entity.id
_entity.type
_entity.pdbx_description
1 polymer ?
#
loop_
_entity_poly.entity_id
_entity_poly.type
_entity_poly.pdbx_seq_one_letter_code
_entity_poly.pdbx_strand_id
1 'polypeptide(L)'
;MLLVSLPDSRAAEVIVSDTLLLSRLTARMCDLYHSIPITTEPGAVDEMHVSWGLDMASAECLSVEGSRQLASFLAWYDFCDQVSAEAHPIIGHSLVREIVEKFLSEVFTDDVLSQPLAITILGKLFKVASSSLLNKALSEWLVGESITREALNSKKTTTLQTLLSNWSCQRTDLVLETLRFFEVVLEKGNAHVMKALILIYLDDGSFLDSSVTAGLSNEEENETTRITRVVNSFVNLVPVGLRSTENGGYEQYLSESQRQYSTVLTSLKKQGIDPYSVPPHSAPHERQNGKRRELFYEGPFLRTLFNALGNIPYQPYEINLELTGIVSKVCLRPEHFLSLYLVESSLVRFVPEANSLHSVLHRVATLLASAVMARPDYEVCLKATRLRLITDQTIQSPVEDNKWITTFENIVVIEELCKELAAIAYIKNKHRLSLT
;
A
#
# COMPACT_ATOMS: atom_id res chain seq x y z
N MET A 1 9.01 -26.47 22.73
CA MET A 1 10.00 -27.55 22.94
C MET A 1 9.58 -28.85 22.25
N LEU A 2 8.56 -29.60 22.73
CA LEU A 2 8.22 -30.92 22.14
C LEU A 2 7.89 -30.92 20.63
N LEU A 3 7.13 -29.93 20.11
CA LEU A 3 6.78 -29.87 18.68
C LEU A 3 7.95 -29.47 17.77
N VAL A 4 8.90 -28.73 18.33
CA VAL A 4 10.09 -28.20 17.62
C VAL A 4 11.22 -29.23 17.62
N SER A 5 11.25 -30.13 18.61
CA SER A 5 12.30 -31.14 18.77
C SER A 5 11.93 -32.50 18.18
N LEU A 6 10.89 -32.60 17.36
CA LEU A 6 10.41 -33.86 16.79
C LEU A 6 11.16 -34.21 15.49
N PRO A 7 12.00 -35.26 15.44
CA PRO A 7 12.79 -35.58 14.26
C PRO A 7 12.07 -36.53 13.29
N ASP A 8 11.06 -37.29 13.74
CA ASP A 8 10.41 -38.36 12.97
C ASP A 8 9.16 -37.87 12.24
N SER A 9 9.14 -38.04 10.91
CA SER A 9 8.03 -37.65 10.05
C SER A 9 6.76 -38.47 10.31
N ARG A 10 6.88 -39.74 10.72
CA ARG A 10 5.70 -40.56 11.05
C ARG A 10 5.00 -40.05 12.30
N ALA A 11 5.76 -39.70 13.33
CA ALA A 11 5.20 -39.06 14.51
C ALA A 11 4.52 -37.73 14.16
N ALA A 12 5.08 -36.94 13.23
CA ALA A 12 4.46 -35.70 12.76
C ALA A 12 3.12 -35.95 12.05
N GLU A 13 3.06 -36.96 11.18
CA GLU A 13 1.83 -37.37 10.48
C GLU A 13 0.74 -37.81 11.45
N VAL A 14 1.09 -38.61 12.47
CA VAL A 14 0.17 -39.04 13.53
C VAL A 14 -0.32 -37.84 14.35
N ILE A 15 0.55 -36.89 14.69
CA ILE A 15 0.15 -35.66 15.39
C ILE A 15 -0.89 -34.89 14.55
N VAL A 16 -0.65 -34.73 13.26
CA VAL A 16 -1.57 -33.99 12.38
C VAL A 16 -2.88 -34.74 12.14
N SER A 17 -2.83 -36.05 11.95
CA SER A 17 -3.98 -36.85 11.47
C SER A 17 -4.81 -37.44 12.61
N ASP A 18 -4.16 -37.87 13.68
CA ASP A 18 -4.78 -38.68 14.74
C ASP A 18 -4.94 -37.91 16.07
N THR A 19 -4.53 -36.64 16.13
CA THR A 19 -4.71 -35.78 17.32
C THR A 19 -5.51 -34.52 17.02
N LEU A 20 -6.06 -33.91 18.06
CA LEU A 20 -6.80 -32.65 17.98
C LEU A 20 -5.89 -31.43 18.21
N LEU A 21 -4.57 -31.58 18.11
CA LEU A 21 -3.65 -30.50 18.48
C LEU A 21 -3.90 -29.24 17.64
N LEU A 22 -3.87 -29.36 16.31
CA LEU A 22 -3.98 -28.21 15.41
C LEU A 22 -5.33 -27.49 15.56
N SER A 23 -6.42 -28.26 15.59
CA SER A 23 -7.76 -27.71 15.78
C SER A 23 -7.92 -27.03 17.13
N ARG A 24 -7.29 -27.53 18.21
CA ARG A 24 -7.29 -26.87 19.52
C ARG A 24 -6.46 -25.59 19.54
N LEU A 25 -5.31 -25.55 18.85
CA LEU A 25 -4.49 -24.34 18.75
C LEU A 25 -5.25 -23.23 18.01
N THR A 26 -5.89 -23.57 16.88
CA THR A 26 -6.66 -22.63 16.07
C THR A 26 -7.98 -22.23 16.75
N ALA A 27 -8.68 -23.15 17.40
CA ALA A 27 -9.88 -22.83 18.18
C ALA A 27 -9.56 -21.82 19.31
N ARG A 28 -8.46 -22.03 20.04
CA ARG A 28 -8.02 -21.07 21.06
C ARG A 28 -7.70 -19.70 20.47
N MET A 29 -7.12 -19.64 19.27
CA MET A 29 -6.86 -18.37 18.59
C MET A 29 -8.18 -17.64 18.25
N CYS A 30 -9.19 -18.39 17.79
CA CYS A 30 -10.52 -17.85 17.56
C CYS A 30 -11.15 -17.34 18.86
N ASP A 31 -11.11 -18.13 19.94
CA ASP A 31 -11.66 -17.74 21.25
C ASP A 31 -11.00 -16.45 21.78
N LEU A 32 -9.68 -16.34 21.64
CA LEU A 32 -8.93 -15.16 22.06
C LEU A 32 -9.30 -13.93 21.22
N TYR A 33 -9.44 -14.08 19.90
CA TYR A 33 -9.91 -12.98 19.03
C TYR A 33 -11.30 -12.49 19.45
N HIS A 34 -12.25 -13.41 19.63
CA HIS A 34 -13.63 -13.06 20.02
C HIS A 34 -13.73 -12.52 21.46
N SER A 35 -12.71 -12.73 22.29
CA SER A 35 -12.65 -12.13 23.62
C SER A 35 -12.27 -10.64 23.61
N ILE A 36 -11.75 -10.13 22.49
CA ILE A 36 -11.39 -8.71 22.35
C ILE A 36 -12.69 -7.88 22.29
N PRO A 37 -12.88 -6.91 23.21
CA PRO A 37 -14.03 -6.03 23.18
C PRO A 37 -14.12 -5.23 21.88
N ILE A 38 -15.33 -5.09 21.32
CA ILE A 38 -15.57 -4.23 20.15
C ILE A 38 -15.31 -2.74 20.42
N THR A 39 -15.21 -2.35 21.70
CA THR A 39 -14.87 -0.99 22.15
C THR A 39 -13.37 -0.73 22.17
N THR A 40 -12.53 -1.72 21.88
CA THR A 40 -11.08 -1.53 21.80
C THR A 40 -10.74 -0.55 20.67
N GLU A 41 -10.02 0.50 21.04
CA GLU A 41 -9.54 1.53 20.11
C GLU A 41 -8.52 0.94 19.13
N PRO A 42 -8.65 1.19 17.81
CA PRO A 42 -7.66 0.78 16.81
C PRO A 42 -6.21 1.18 17.15
N GLY A 43 -6.00 2.39 17.67
CA GLY A 43 -4.66 2.87 18.04
C GLY A 43 -3.93 1.98 19.08
N ALA A 44 -4.69 1.34 19.98
CA ALA A 44 -4.11 0.41 20.95
C ALA A 44 -3.51 -0.85 20.30
N VAL A 45 -4.00 -1.23 19.12
CA VAL A 45 -3.48 -2.37 18.34
C VAL A 45 -2.11 -2.04 17.75
N ASP A 46 -1.91 -0.82 17.25
CA ASP A 46 -0.67 -0.40 16.63
C ASP A 46 0.47 -0.31 17.63
N GLU A 47 0.21 0.23 18.82
CA GLU A 47 1.18 0.38 19.91
C GLU A 47 1.53 -0.94 20.61
N MET A 48 0.69 -1.97 20.47
CA MET A 48 0.88 -3.23 21.17
C MET A 48 2.07 -4.03 20.62
N HIS A 49 3.12 -4.21 21.41
CA HIS A 49 4.28 -5.03 21.06
C HIS A 49 4.43 -6.16 22.08
N VAL A 50 3.99 -7.36 21.68
CA VAL A 50 4.03 -8.55 22.53
C VAL A 50 4.68 -9.68 21.76
N SER A 51 5.51 -10.48 22.45
CA SER A 51 6.02 -11.73 21.93
C SER A 51 5.59 -12.89 22.81
N TRP A 52 5.50 -14.09 22.24
CA TRP A 52 5.23 -15.30 23.02
C TRP A 52 6.34 -15.50 24.08
N GLY A 53 5.95 -15.90 25.29
CA GLY A 53 6.89 -16.30 26.34
C GLY A 53 7.61 -15.18 27.11
N LEU A 54 7.37 -13.91 26.78
CA LEU A 54 7.77 -12.78 27.64
C LEU A 54 6.61 -12.35 28.54
N ASP A 55 6.92 -11.89 29.75
CA ASP A 55 5.92 -11.32 30.65
C ASP A 55 5.19 -10.16 29.96
N MET A 56 3.86 -10.15 30.11
CA MET A 56 2.96 -9.17 29.51
C MET A 56 3.47 -7.74 29.75
N ALA A 57 3.27 -6.87 28.76
CA ALA A 57 3.68 -5.46 28.77
C ALA A 57 3.42 -4.78 30.13
N SER A 58 4.26 -3.79 30.46
CA SER A 58 4.21 -3.04 31.73
C SER A 58 2.78 -2.65 32.12
N ALA A 59 2.50 -2.55 33.42
CA ALA A 59 1.16 -2.31 33.96
C ALA A 59 0.42 -1.09 33.33
N GLU A 60 1.15 -0.13 32.77
CA GLU A 60 0.61 1.02 32.04
C GLU A 60 -0.05 0.64 30.69
N CYS A 61 0.52 -0.30 29.93
CA CYS A 61 -0.02 -0.78 28.63
C CYS A 61 -1.34 -1.58 28.78
N LEU A 62 -1.63 -2.08 29.98
CA LEU A 62 -2.79 -2.93 30.28
C LEU A 62 -3.93 -2.17 30.99
N SER A 63 -3.85 -0.83 31.05
CA SER A 63 -4.82 0.04 31.70
C SER A 63 -6.05 0.33 30.82
N VAL A 64 -5.89 0.26 29.49
CA VAL A 64 -6.95 0.51 28.51
C VAL A 64 -7.84 -0.72 28.34
N GLU A 65 -9.14 -0.49 28.12
CA GLU A 65 -10.13 -1.55 27.93
C GLU A 65 -9.76 -2.46 26.74
N GLY A 66 -9.74 -3.77 26.98
CA GLY A 66 -9.42 -4.76 25.95
C GLY A 66 -7.93 -5.01 25.69
N SER A 67 -7.02 -4.18 26.21
CA SER A 67 -5.57 -4.35 26.00
C SER A 67 -5.03 -5.71 26.46
N ARG A 68 -5.57 -6.26 27.55
CA ARG A 68 -5.16 -7.59 28.06
C ARG A 68 -5.58 -8.71 27.12
N GLN A 69 -6.80 -8.65 26.60
CA GLN A 69 -7.36 -9.61 25.65
C GLN A 69 -6.60 -9.54 24.33
N LEU A 70 -6.37 -8.34 23.83
CA LEU A 70 -5.56 -8.08 22.63
C LEU A 70 -4.13 -8.61 22.78
N ALA A 71 -3.44 -8.29 23.88
CA ALA A 71 -2.09 -8.79 24.16
C ALA A 71 -2.06 -10.33 24.25
N SER A 72 -3.06 -10.94 24.88
CA SER A 72 -3.18 -12.40 24.96
C SER A 72 -3.38 -13.04 23.58
N PHE A 73 -4.20 -12.41 22.73
CA PHE A 73 -4.42 -12.83 21.36
C PHE A 73 -3.13 -12.72 20.51
N LEU A 74 -2.46 -11.56 20.54
CA LEU A 74 -1.23 -11.35 19.76
C LEU A 74 -0.07 -12.24 20.21
N ALA A 75 0.08 -12.46 21.52
CA ALA A 75 1.06 -13.43 22.05
C ALA A 75 0.78 -14.86 21.56
N TRP A 76 -0.50 -15.23 21.48
CA TRP A 76 -0.90 -16.55 20.99
C TRP A 76 -0.70 -16.70 19.48
N TYR A 77 -0.97 -15.64 18.72
CA TYR A 77 -0.68 -15.59 17.29
C TYR A 77 0.82 -15.75 17.02
N ASP A 78 1.67 -15.01 17.74
CA ASP A 78 3.13 -15.12 17.64
C ASP A 78 3.63 -16.53 18.03
N PHE A 79 3.02 -17.15 19.06
CA PHE A 79 3.29 -18.56 19.39
C PHE A 79 2.97 -19.49 18.20
N CYS A 80 1.82 -19.32 17.55
CA CYS A 80 1.43 -20.14 16.40
C CYS A 80 2.35 -19.89 15.19
N ASP A 81 2.79 -18.65 14.99
CA ASP A 81 3.75 -18.28 13.96
C ASP A 81 5.12 -18.92 14.19
N GLN A 82 5.63 -18.91 15.43
CA GLN A 82 6.88 -19.63 15.76
C GLN A 82 6.75 -21.14 15.65
N VAL A 83 5.61 -21.74 16.03
CA VAL A 83 5.37 -23.17 15.77
C VAL A 83 5.38 -23.45 14.27
N SER A 84 4.84 -22.54 13.46
CA SER A 84 4.84 -22.68 11.99
C SER A 84 6.26 -22.55 11.40
N ALA A 85 7.13 -21.77 12.01
CA ALA A 85 8.53 -21.63 11.58
C ALA A 85 9.42 -22.80 12.02
N GLU A 86 9.30 -23.23 13.28
CA GLU A 86 10.30 -24.07 13.94
C GLU A 86 9.88 -25.55 14.09
N ALA A 87 8.59 -25.88 13.98
CA ALA A 87 8.15 -27.27 14.08
C ALA A 87 8.52 -28.10 12.84
N HIS A 88 8.34 -29.43 12.94
CA HIS A 88 8.48 -30.30 11.78
C HIS A 88 7.60 -29.79 10.61
N PRO A 89 8.10 -29.71 9.36
CA PRO A 89 7.39 -29.06 8.25
C PRO A 89 5.95 -29.53 8.03
N ILE A 90 5.68 -30.83 8.19
CA ILE A 90 4.33 -31.40 8.12
C ILE A 90 3.36 -30.73 9.12
N ILE A 91 3.82 -30.48 10.36
CA ILE A 91 3.04 -29.82 11.40
C ILE A 91 2.88 -28.34 11.05
N GLY A 92 3.96 -27.65 10.68
CA GLY A 92 3.92 -26.22 10.33
C GLY A 92 2.98 -25.94 9.16
N HIS A 93 3.09 -26.69 8.06
CA HIS A 93 2.18 -26.56 6.92
C HIS A 93 0.72 -26.85 7.28
N SER A 94 0.48 -27.90 8.08
CA SER A 94 -0.88 -28.27 8.47
C SER A 94 -1.50 -27.27 9.44
N LEU A 95 -0.72 -26.70 10.36
CA LEU A 95 -1.17 -25.64 11.27
C LEU A 95 -1.55 -24.39 10.48
N VAL A 96 -0.70 -23.95 9.55
CA VAL A 96 -0.98 -22.76 8.73
C VAL A 96 -2.23 -22.97 7.86
N ARG A 97 -2.41 -24.16 7.28
CA ARG A 97 -3.64 -24.49 6.55
C ARG A 97 -4.88 -24.39 7.45
N GLU A 98 -4.83 -24.96 8.65
CA GLU A 98 -5.93 -24.87 9.63
C GLU A 98 -6.21 -23.41 10.02
N ILE A 99 -5.17 -22.58 10.20
CA ILE A 99 -5.31 -21.14 10.48
C ILE A 99 -6.02 -20.42 9.33
N VAL A 100 -5.65 -20.70 8.07
CA VAL A 100 -6.31 -20.08 6.91
C VAL A 100 -7.78 -20.47 6.84
N GLU A 101 -8.08 -21.76 7.01
CA GLU A 101 -9.44 -22.29 6.88
C GLU A 101 -10.34 -21.86 8.05
N LYS A 102 -9.88 -22.06 9.29
CA LYS A 102 -10.70 -21.91 10.50
C LYS A 102 -10.62 -20.54 11.17
N PHE A 103 -9.56 -19.79 10.92
CA PHE A 103 -9.42 -18.45 11.47
C PHE A 103 -9.60 -17.39 10.39
N LEU A 104 -8.72 -17.33 9.40
CA LEU A 104 -8.78 -16.25 8.42
C LEU A 104 -10.09 -16.25 7.62
N SER A 105 -10.49 -17.40 7.09
CA SER A 105 -11.67 -17.50 6.22
C SER A 105 -13.01 -17.51 6.97
N GLU A 106 -13.06 -18.07 8.19
CA GLU A 106 -14.29 -18.12 8.99
C GLU A 106 -14.51 -16.86 9.85
N VAL A 107 -13.44 -16.17 10.29
CA VAL A 107 -13.55 -14.97 11.15
C VAL A 107 -13.61 -13.68 10.33
N PHE A 108 -12.77 -13.50 9.32
CA PHE A 108 -12.72 -12.26 8.53
C PHE A 108 -13.69 -12.34 7.34
N THR A 109 -14.97 -12.48 7.65
CA THR A 109 -16.07 -12.38 6.68
C THR A 109 -16.26 -10.95 6.19
N ASP A 110 -17.03 -10.74 5.13
CA ASP A 110 -17.27 -9.40 4.56
C ASP A 110 -17.82 -8.39 5.58
N ASP A 111 -18.69 -8.84 6.49
CA ASP A 111 -19.26 -8.01 7.55
C ASP A 111 -18.21 -7.60 8.60
N VAL A 112 -17.28 -8.52 8.93
CA VAL A 112 -16.18 -8.27 9.87
C VAL A 112 -15.13 -7.37 9.24
N LEU A 113 -14.82 -7.56 7.95
CA LEU A 113 -13.96 -6.66 7.16
C LEU A 113 -14.57 -5.29 6.89
N SER A 114 -15.79 -5.05 7.37
CA SER A 114 -16.41 -3.73 7.47
C SER A 114 -16.27 -3.13 8.87
N GLN A 115 -15.47 -3.69 9.77
CA GLN A 115 -15.23 -3.13 11.11
C GLN A 115 -13.80 -2.57 11.20
N PRO A 116 -13.60 -1.28 11.57
CA PRO A 116 -12.27 -0.67 11.65
C PRO A 116 -11.30 -1.48 12.51
N LEU A 117 -11.70 -1.86 13.73
CA LEU A 117 -10.88 -2.66 14.65
C LEU A 117 -10.42 -3.99 14.04
N ALA A 118 -11.30 -4.68 13.31
CA ALA A 118 -10.94 -5.94 12.67
C ALA A 118 -9.90 -5.75 11.57
N ILE A 119 -10.00 -4.67 10.78
CA ILE A 119 -9.01 -4.32 9.77
C ILE A 119 -7.67 -3.97 10.41
N THR A 120 -7.66 -3.22 11.51
CA THR A 120 -6.43 -2.87 12.24
C THR A 120 -5.77 -4.12 12.82
N ILE A 121 -6.55 -5.03 13.42
CA ILE A 121 -6.04 -6.32 13.89
C ILE A 121 -5.47 -7.12 12.71
N LEU A 122 -6.17 -7.22 11.59
CA LEU A 122 -5.67 -7.90 10.40
C LEU A 122 -4.35 -7.30 9.90
N GLY A 123 -4.26 -5.97 9.84
CA GLY A 123 -3.02 -5.24 9.52
C GLY A 123 -1.89 -5.61 10.48
N LYS A 124 -2.18 -5.67 11.78
CA LYS A 124 -1.21 -6.11 12.79
C LYS A 124 -0.72 -7.54 12.54
N LEU A 125 -1.61 -8.47 12.18
CA LEU A 125 -1.24 -9.86 11.87
C LEU A 125 -0.28 -9.93 10.68
N PHE A 126 -0.52 -9.17 9.61
CA PHE A 126 0.39 -9.05 8.46
C PHE A 126 1.74 -8.44 8.85
N LYS A 127 1.71 -7.41 9.69
CA LYS A 127 2.92 -6.71 10.16
C LYS A 127 3.83 -7.65 10.97
N VAL A 128 3.27 -8.35 11.95
CA VAL A 128 4.05 -9.15 12.91
C VAL A 128 4.38 -10.57 12.43
N ALA A 129 3.71 -11.10 11.40
CA ALA A 129 4.02 -12.43 10.84
C ALA A 129 5.50 -12.53 10.41
N SER A 130 6.20 -13.50 10.99
CA SER A 130 7.64 -13.73 10.84
C SER A 130 7.95 -14.99 10.03
N SER A 131 7.15 -16.06 10.15
CA SER A 131 7.41 -17.31 9.42
C SER A 131 7.12 -17.15 7.92
N SER A 132 7.95 -17.78 7.08
CA SER A 132 7.74 -17.76 5.63
C SER A 132 6.44 -18.46 5.22
N LEU A 133 6.04 -19.51 5.96
CA LEU A 133 4.78 -20.24 5.74
C LEU A 133 3.56 -19.36 6.00
N LEU A 134 3.50 -18.66 7.14
CA LEU A 134 2.36 -17.81 7.47
C LEU A 134 2.30 -16.57 6.57
N ASN A 135 3.45 -15.97 6.25
CA ASN A 135 3.51 -14.86 5.30
C ASN A 135 3.00 -15.25 3.90
N LYS A 136 3.35 -16.45 3.42
CA LYS A 136 2.84 -16.99 2.16
C LYS A 136 1.32 -17.20 2.24
N ALA A 137 0.85 -17.84 3.30
CA ALA A 137 -0.57 -18.12 3.50
C ALA A 137 -1.44 -16.87 3.61
N LEU A 138 -1.00 -15.85 4.36
CA LEU A 138 -1.68 -14.55 4.43
C LEU A 138 -1.77 -13.88 3.05
N SER A 139 -0.69 -13.96 2.27
CA SER A 139 -0.63 -13.42 0.91
C SER A 139 -1.62 -14.13 -0.02
N GLU A 140 -1.62 -15.47 -0.01
CA GLU A 140 -2.52 -16.28 -0.83
C GLU A 140 -3.98 -16.15 -0.38
N TRP A 141 -4.26 -15.98 0.92
CA TRP A 141 -5.60 -15.72 1.42
C TRP A 141 -6.13 -14.35 0.97
N LEU A 142 -5.29 -13.31 0.97
CA LEU A 142 -5.68 -11.97 0.57
C LEU A 142 -5.98 -11.86 -0.94
N VAL A 143 -5.07 -12.35 -1.79
CA VAL A 143 -5.13 -12.15 -3.25
C VAL A 143 -5.49 -13.41 -4.06
N GLY A 144 -5.57 -14.58 -3.42
CA GLY A 144 -5.75 -15.88 -4.06
C GLY A 144 -4.42 -16.58 -4.38
N GLU A 145 -4.46 -17.91 -4.48
CA GLU A 145 -3.29 -18.74 -4.85
C GLU A 145 -2.87 -18.53 -6.32
N SER A 146 -3.84 -18.50 -7.24
CA SER A 146 -3.59 -18.27 -8.66
C SER A 146 -3.71 -16.78 -9.00
N ILE A 147 -2.63 -16.19 -9.52
CA ILE A 147 -2.67 -14.80 -9.99
C ILE A 147 -3.28 -14.74 -11.39
N THR A 148 -4.48 -14.16 -11.49
CA THR A 148 -5.17 -13.95 -12.76
C THR A 148 -5.60 -12.49 -12.89
N ARG A 149 -5.54 -11.95 -14.11
CA ARG A 149 -6.07 -10.61 -14.39
C ARG A 149 -7.57 -10.60 -14.17
N GLU A 150 -8.04 -9.70 -13.32
CA GLU A 150 -9.46 -9.47 -13.17
C GLU A 150 -10.00 -8.71 -14.38
N ALA A 151 -11.15 -9.13 -14.88
CA ALA A 151 -11.86 -8.39 -15.93
C ALA A 151 -12.53 -7.16 -15.32
N LEU A 152 -12.60 -6.06 -16.08
CA LEU A 152 -13.16 -4.76 -15.66
C LEU A 152 -14.57 -4.85 -15.01
N ASN A 153 -15.36 -5.87 -15.35
CA ASN A 153 -16.73 -6.08 -14.85
C ASN A 153 -16.90 -7.42 -14.10
N SER A 154 -15.83 -7.92 -13.50
CA SER A 154 -15.88 -9.10 -12.64
C SER A 154 -16.86 -8.88 -11.49
N LYS A 155 -17.75 -9.85 -11.27
CA LYS A 155 -18.67 -9.87 -10.12
C LYS A 155 -18.13 -10.70 -8.96
N LYS A 156 -16.83 -11.03 -8.98
CA LYS A 156 -16.23 -11.87 -7.96
C LYS A 156 -16.05 -11.03 -6.69
N THR A 157 -16.83 -11.32 -5.65
CA THR A 157 -16.55 -10.78 -4.32
C THR A 157 -15.45 -11.61 -3.70
N THR A 158 -14.28 -11.00 -3.49
CA THR A 158 -13.16 -11.57 -2.73
C THR A 158 -12.86 -10.68 -1.54
N THR A 159 -12.11 -11.20 -0.56
CA THR A 159 -11.55 -10.43 0.56
C THR A 159 -10.92 -9.11 0.09
N LEU A 160 -10.09 -9.17 -0.97
CA LEU A 160 -9.47 -7.99 -1.57
C LEU A 160 -10.52 -6.99 -2.10
N GLN A 161 -11.57 -7.46 -2.79
CA GLN A 161 -12.61 -6.58 -3.33
C GLN A 161 -13.42 -5.91 -2.22
N THR A 162 -13.75 -6.65 -1.15
CA THR A 162 -14.41 -6.09 0.04
C THR A 162 -13.55 -4.97 0.65
N LEU A 163 -12.26 -5.23 0.87
CA LEU A 163 -11.32 -4.23 1.39
C LEU A 163 -11.17 -3.02 0.45
N LEU A 164 -11.09 -3.22 -0.86
CA LEU A 164 -11.02 -2.10 -1.81
C LEU A 164 -12.31 -1.27 -1.83
N SER A 165 -13.47 -1.90 -1.64
CA SER A 165 -14.76 -1.19 -1.61
C SER A 165 -14.88 -0.25 -0.41
N ASN A 166 -14.23 -0.57 0.72
CA ASN A 166 -14.21 0.26 1.92
C ASN A 166 -13.65 1.66 1.68
N TRP A 167 -12.77 1.86 0.68
CA TRP A 167 -12.18 3.16 0.34
C TRP A 167 -13.23 4.19 -0.10
N SER A 168 -14.39 3.71 -0.56
CA SER A 168 -15.50 4.55 -1.00
C SER A 168 -16.60 4.71 0.06
N CYS A 169 -16.38 4.19 1.29
CA CYS A 169 -17.34 4.27 2.38
C CYS A 169 -17.45 5.71 2.93
N GLN A 170 -18.60 6.05 3.51
CA GLN A 170 -18.80 7.33 4.20
C GLN A 170 -18.13 7.40 5.58
N ARG A 171 -17.73 6.24 6.12
CA ARG A 171 -17.10 6.11 7.43
C ARG A 171 -15.61 6.37 7.35
N THR A 172 -15.18 7.55 7.79
CA THR A 172 -13.78 7.99 7.76
C THR A 172 -12.85 7.05 8.51
N ASP A 173 -13.27 6.57 9.69
CA ASP A 173 -12.56 5.59 10.51
C ASP A 173 -12.29 4.29 9.75
N LEU A 174 -13.31 3.75 9.06
CA LEU A 174 -13.14 2.54 8.24
C LEU A 174 -12.16 2.77 7.08
N VAL A 175 -12.31 3.88 6.37
CA VAL A 175 -11.43 4.22 5.23
C VAL A 175 -9.98 4.31 5.71
N LEU A 176 -9.73 5.05 6.81
CA LEU A 176 -8.39 5.21 7.38
C LEU A 176 -7.75 3.87 7.74
N GLU A 177 -8.45 3.02 8.50
CA GLU A 177 -7.90 1.71 8.90
C GLU A 177 -7.68 0.79 7.69
N THR A 178 -8.52 0.90 6.66
CA THR A 178 -8.31 0.19 5.39
C THR A 178 -7.08 0.67 4.64
N LEU A 179 -6.85 2.00 4.57
CA LEU A 179 -5.67 2.58 3.93
C LEU A 179 -4.39 2.13 4.65
N ARG A 180 -4.38 2.19 5.99
CA ARG A 180 -3.27 1.70 6.84
C ARG A 180 -3.01 0.22 6.67
N PHE A 181 -4.06 -0.60 6.53
CA PHE A 181 -3.90 -2.00 6.18
C PHE A 181 -3.15 -2.18 4.85
N PHE A 182 -3.54 -1.47 3.79
CA PHE A 182 -2.83 -1.54 2.51
C PHE A 182 -1.41 -0.98 2.59
N GLU A 183 -1.19 0.05 3.41
CA GLU A 183 0.14 0.57 3.69
C GLU A 183 1.06 -0.51 4.28
N VAL A 184 0.58 -1.26 5.28
CA VAL A 184 1.30 -2.40 5.88
C VAL A 184 1.58 -3.50 4.85
N VAL A 185 0.59 -3.84 4.02
CA VAL A 185 0.74 -4.86 2.96
C VAL A 185 1.81 -4.45 1.95
N LEU A 186 1.82 -3.18 1.52
CA LEU A 186 2.81 -2.63 0.60
C LEU A 186 4.20 -2.55 1.23
N GLU A 187 4.29 -2.20 2.52
CA GLU A 187 5.55 -2.17 3.27
C GLU A 187 6.16 -3.57 3.41
N LYS A 188 5.33 -4.60 3.66
CA LYS A 188 5.77 -6.00 3.66
C LYS A 188 6.34 -6.41 2.31
N GLY A 189 5.76 -5.88 1.23
CA GLY A 189 6.31 -5.98 -0.12
C GLY A 189 6.44 -7.41 -0.62
N ASN A 190 5.51 -8.29 -0.25
CA ASN A 190 5.49 -9.68 -0.71
C ASN A 190 5.30 -9.72 -2.24
N ALA A 191 6.18 -10.41 -2.95
CA ALA A 191 6.17 -10.48 -4.41
C ALA A 191 4.85 -10.98 -5.01
N HIS A 192 4.22 -11.98 -4.40
CA HIS A 192 2.95 -12.53 -4.85
C HIS A 192 1.85 -11.49 -4.79
N VAL A 193 1.76 -10.76 -3.67
CA VAL A 193 0.79 -9.68 -3.48
C VAL A 193 1.05 -8.53 -4.44
N MET A 194 2.30 -8.07 -4.58
CA MET A 194 2.64 -7.00 -5.52
C MET A 194 2.31 -7.37 -6.97
N LYS A 195 2.57 -8.63 -7.35
CA LYS A 195 2.23 -9.15 -8.67
C LYS A 195 0.72 -9.18 -8.89
N ALA A 196 -0.06 -9.62 -7.91
CA ALA A 196 -1.52 -9.70 -8.01
C ALA A 196 -2.21 -8.34 -7.98
N LEU A 197 -1.76 -7.42 -7.11
CA LEU A 197 -2.37 -6.10 -6.98
C LEU A 197 -2.08 -5.21 -8.18
N ILE A 198 -0.85 -5.24 -8.70
CA ILE A 198 -0.35 -4.19 -9.60
C ILE A 198 0.31 -4.80 -10.85
N LEU A 199 1.38 -5.58 -10.70
CA LEU A 199 2.27 -5.86 -11.83
C LEU A 199 1.62 -6.70 -12.92
N ILE A 200 0.68 -7.61 -12.57
CA ILE A 200 -0.02 -8.42 -13.56
C ILE A 200 -0.75 -7.55 -14.59
N TYR A 201 -1.19 -6.34 -14.24
CA TYR A 201 -1.90 -5.42 -15.14
C TYR A 201 -0.98 -4.55 -15.99
N LEU A 202 0.30 -4.41 -15.62
CA LEU A 202 1.23 -3.49 -16.27
C LEU A 202 2.37 -4.19 -17.03
N ASP A 203 2.71 -5.43 -16.67
CA ASP A 203 3.90 -6.11 -17.18
C ASP A 203 3.89 -6.43 -18.67
N ASP A 204 2.73 -6.31 -19.34
CA ASP A 204 2.63 -6.48 -20.79
C ASP A 204 2.82 -5.17 -21.59
N GLY A 205 2.98 -4.03 -20.89
CA GLY A 205 3.10 -2.73 -21.52
C GLY A 205 1.85 -2.28 -22.30
N SER A 206 0.68 -2.90 -22.07
CA SER A 206 -0.56 -2.64 -22.83
C SER A 206 -1.07 -1.20 -22.73
N PHE A 207 -0.65 -0.47 -21.69
CA PHE A 207 -0.92 0.95 -21.48
C PHE A 207 -0.18 1.87 -22.45
N LEU A 208 0.85 1.39 -23.15
CA LEU A 208 1.65 2.19 -24.08
C LEU A 208 0.97 2.27 -25.47
N ASP A 209 1.00 3.45 -26.08
CA ASP A 209 0.67 3.60 -27.49
C ASP A 209 1.92 3.37 -28.36
N SER A 210 2.12 2.11 -28.75
CA SER A 210 3.26 1.65 -29.56
C SER A 210 3.37 2.34 -30.93
N SER A 211 2.30 2.97 -31.42
CA SER A 211 2.34 3.69 -32.70
C SER A 211 3.13 5.00 -32.61
N VAL A 212 3.31 5.54 -31.41
CA VAL A 212 3.96 6.85 -31.18
C VAL A 212 5.24 6.73 -30.35
N THR A 213 5.34 5.73 -29.45
CA THR A 213 6.53 5.57 -28.60
C THR A 213 7.80 5.19 -29.37
N ALA A 214 7.69 4.48 -30.51
CA ALA A 214 8.83 4.23 -31.40
C ALA A 214 9.44 5.55 -31.95
N GLY A 215 8.63 6.60 -32.13
CA GLY A 215 9.11 7.92 -32.58
C GLY A 215 9.88 8.71 -31.51
N LEU A 216 9.71 8.39 -30.22
CA LEU A 216 10.41 9.04 -29.11
C LEU A 216 11.80 8.46 -28.83
N SER A 217 12.15 7.33 -29.48
CA SER A 217 13.43 6.63 -29.31
C SER A 217 14.56 7.13 -30.22
N ASN A 218 14.30 8.16 -31.05
CA ASN A 218 15.22 8.61 -32.10
C ASN A 218 16.11 9.80 -31.73
N GLU A 219 16.10 10.28 -30.48
CA GLU A 219 17.04 11.30 -30.04
C GLU A 219 17.84 10.76 -28.85
N GLU A 220 19.18 10.86 -28.93
CA GLU A 220 20.14 10.61 -27.85
C GLU A 220 19.92 11.62 -26.73
N GLU A 221 18.76 11.58 -26.10
CA GLU A 221 18.41 12.50 -25.05
C GLU A 221 19.19 12.14 -23.80
N ASN A 222 20.09 13.04 -23.38
CA ASN A 222 20.87 12.90 -22.18
C ASN A 222 19.97 12.52 -20.99
N GLU A 223 20.36 11.51 -20.22
CA GLU A 223 19.62 11.04 -19.04
C GLU A 223 19.37 12.17 -18.03
N THR A 224 20.28 13.15 -17.95
CA THR A 224 20.10 14.37 -17.15
C THR A 224 18.88 15.18 -17.62
N THR A 225 18.69 15.35 -18.93
CA THR A 225 17.52 16.04 -19.48
C THR A 225 16.25 15.23 -19.23
N ARG A 226 16.31 13.90 -19.39
CA ARG A 226 15.19 13.00 -19.13
C ARG A 226 14.71 13.12 -17.69
N ILE A 227 15.61 13.03 -16.70
CA ILE A 227 15.22 13.17 -15.30
C ILE A 227 14.70 14.56 -14.98
N THR A 228 15.31 15.62 -15.53
CA THR A 228 14.81 16.99 -15.34
C THR A 228 13.38 17.13 -15.85
N ARG A 229 13.01 16.52 -16.98
CA ARG A 229 11.62 16.51 -17.47
C ARG A 229 10.67 15.79 -16.52
N VAL A 230 11.07 14.62 -15.99
CA VAL A 230 10.24 13.85 -15.04
C VAL A 230 10.03 14.63 -13.75
N VAL A 231 11.11 15.14 -13.14
CA VAL A 231 11.06 15.97 -11.93
C VAL A 231 10.17 17.20 -12.15
N ASN A 232 10.39 17.92 -13.26
CA ASN A 232 9.61 19.09 -13.60
C ASN A 232 8.14 18.77 -13.89
N SER A 233 7.81 17.55 -14.34
CA SER A 233 6.42 17.17 -14.56
C SER A 233 5.63 17.13 -13.26
N PHE A 234 6.23 16.72 -12.13
CA PHE A 234 5.58 16.76 -10.82
C PHE A 234 5.67 18.13 -10.14
N VAL A 235 6.86 18.73 -10.09
CA VAL A 235 7.07 20.05 -9.45
C VAL A 235 6.16 21.13 -10.06
N ASN A 236 5.85 21.01 -11.35
CA ASN A 236 5.00 21.98 -12.03
C ASN A 236 3.50 21.69 -12.02
N LEU A 237 3.04 20.62 -11.36
CA LEU A 237 1.61 20.36 -11.17
C LEU A 237 0.92 21.47 -10.37
N VAL A 238 1.63 22.02 -9.38
CA VAL A 238 1.14 23.16 -8.58
C VAL A 238 1.69 24.47 -9.16
N PRO A 239 0.83 25.48 -9.44
CA PRO A 239 1.28 26.79 -9.94
C PRO A 239 2.26 27.50 -9.00
N VAL A 240 3.22 28.25 -9.55
CA VAL A 240 4.30 28.91 -8.78
C VAL A 240 3.77 29.78 -7.64
N GLY A 241 2.70 30.56 -7.87
CA GLY A 241 2.10 31.41 -6.84
C GLY A 241 1.51 30.65 -5.64
N LEU A 242 1.28 29.34 -5.78
CA LEU A 242 0.78 28.48 -4.71
C LEU A 242 1.87 27.64 -4.06
N ARG A 243 3.13 27.68 -4.52
CA ARG A 243 4.21 26.87 -3.94
C ARG A 243 4.71 27.46 -2.62
N SER A 244 5.29 26.62 -1.77
CA SER A 244 5.98 27.02 -0.55
C SER A 244 7.43 27.42 -0.81
N THR A 245 8.02 26.96 -1.92
CA THR A 245 9.39 27.24 -2.33
C THR A 245 9.46 27.61 -3.82
N GLU A 246 10.36 28.52 -4.17
CA GLU A 246 10.54 28.96 -5.56
C GLU A 246 11.21 27.90 -6.45
N ASN A 247 12.10 27.08 -5.87
CA ASN A 247 12.90 26.08 -6.58
C ASN A 247 12.32 24.66 -6.55
N GLY A 248 11.00 24.52 -6.33
CA GLY A 248 10.32 23.23 -6.26
C GLY A 248 10.43 22.53 -4.90
N GLY A 249 11.60 22.57 -4.25
CA GLY A 249 11.76 22.15 -2.85
C GLY A 249 11.67 20.64 -2.62
N TYR A 250 11.79 19.83 -3.67
CA TYR A 250 11.79 18.37 -3.55
C TYR A 250 13.08 17.84 -2.91
N GLU A 251 14.14 18.66 -2.88
CA GLU A 251 15.43 18.33 -2.30
C GLU A 251 15.34 17.92 -0.83
N GLN A 252 14.37 18.47 -0.08
CA GLN A 252 14.13 18.13 1.33
C GLN A 252 13.72 16.66 1.53
N TYR A 253 13.18 16.02 0.50
CA TYR A 253 12.72 14.63 0.53
C TYR A 253 13.76 13.63 0.03
N LEU A 254 14.91 14.07 -0.49
CA LEU A 254 15.90 13.19 -1.13
C LEU A 254 16.51 12.16 -0.17
N SER A 255 16.84 12.57 1.06
CA SER A 255 17.45 11.68 2.06
C SER A 255 16.50 10.56 2.47
N GLU A 256 15.24 10.92 2.75
CA GLU A 256 14.20 9.98 3.13
C GLU A 256 13.84 9.05 1.96
N SER A 257 13.63 9.61 0.76
CA SER A 257 13.35 8.83 -0.45
C SER A 257 14.47 7.82 -0.74
N GLN A 258 15.74 8.21 -0.57
CA GLN A 258 16.88 7.31 -0.71
C GLN A 258 16.84 6.17 0.33
N ARG A 259 16.53 6.47 1.59
CA ARG A 259 16.43 5.46 2.65
C ARG A 259 15.32 4.44 2.35
N GLN A 260 14.13 4.93 2.02
CA GLN A 260 12.98 4.09 1.70
C GLN A 260 13.24 3.24 0.45
N TYR A 261 13.78 3.85 -0.62
CA TYR A 261 14.12 3.13 -1.85
C TYR A 261 15.17 2.03 -1.62
N SER A 262 16.20 2.32 -0.82
CA SER A 262 17.23 1.33 -0.46
C SER A 262 16.64 0.15 0.34
N THR A 263 15.65 0.42 1.19
CA THR A 263 14.93 -0.60 1.95
C THR A 263 14.12 -1.50 1.02
N VAL A 264 13.40 -0.93 0.05
CA VAL A 264 12.65 -1.68 -0.98
C VAL A 264 13.59 -2.59 -1.79
N LEU A 265 14.72 -2.06 -2.26
CA LEU A 265 15.71 -2.84 -3.00
C LEU A 265 16.30 -3.98 -2.17
N THR A 266 16.56 -3.74 -0.88
CA THR A 266 17.06 -4.78 0.04
C THR A 266 16.02 -5.88 0.25
N SER A 267 14.74 -5.51 0.41
CA SER A 267 13.64 -6.47 0.53
C SER A 267 13.52 -7.34 -0.72
N LEU A 268 13.58 -6.75 -1.91
CA LEU A 268 13.52 -7.49 -3.18
C LEU A 268 14.68 -8.47 -3.34
N LYS A 269 15.90 -8.05 -3.00
CA LYS A 269 17.08 -8.93 -3.01
C LYS A 269 16.92 -10.12 -2.06
N LYS A 270 16.37 -9.91 -0.85
CA LYS A 270 16.08 -10.99 0.10
C LYS A 270 15.06 -12.00 -0.45
N GLN A 271 14.13 -11.54 -1.30
CA GLN A 271 13.16 -12.38 -1.98
C GLN A 271 13.71 -13.01 -3.28
N GLY A 272 14.97 -12.77 -3.64
CA GLY A 272 15.60 -13.33 -4.85
C GLY A 272 15.11 -12.70 -6.15
N ILE A 273 14.52 -11.50 -6.09
CA ILE A 273 13.96 -10.80 -7.26
C ILE A 273 14.98 -9.79 -7.77
N ASP A 274 15.33 -9.89 -9.04
CA ASP A 274 16.06 -8.86 -9.74
C ASP A 274 15.07 -7.79 -10.27
N PRO A 275 15.06 -6.59 -9.68
CA PRO A 275 14.13 -5.53 -10.08
C PRO A 275 14.35 -4.99 -11.50
N TYR A 276 15.52 -5.26 -12.11
CA TYR A 276 15.87 -4.80 -13.45
C TYR A 276 15.73 -5.90 -14.51
N SER A 277 15.38 -7.12 -14.08
CA SER A 277 15.02 -8.17 -15.03
C SER A 277 13.75 -7.77 -15.78
N VAL A 278 13.89 -7.54 -17.09
CA VAL A 278 12.72 -7.33 -17.95
C VAL A 278 11.97 -8.66 -18.00
N PRO A 279 10.67 -8.72 -17.71
CA PRO A 279 9.92 -9.96 -17.79
C PRO A 279 10.10 -10.62 -19.17
N PRO A 280 10.32 -11.95 -19.24
CA PRO A 280 10.60 -12.67 -20.49
C PRO A 280 9.43 -12.73 -21.51
N HIS A 281 8.45 -11.84 -21.42
CA HIS A 281 7.35 -11.70 -22.37
C HIS A 281 7.23 -10.31 -22.99
N SER A 282 8.35 -9.62 -23.16
CA SER A 282 8.45 -8.40 -23.97
C SER A 282 8.61 -8.72 -25.46
N ALA A 283 7.72 -9.57 -25.99
CA ALA A 283 7.27 -9.36 -27.36
C ALA A 283 6.00 -8.50 -27.22
N PRO A 284 5.97 -7.24 -27.71
CA PRO A 284 4.69 -6.54 -27.83
C PRO A 284 3.80 -7.52 -28.57
N HIS A 285 2.66 -7.91 -27.98
CA HIS A 285 1.72 -8.86 -28.60
C HIS A 285 1.68 -8.55 -30.08
N GLU A 286 2.29 -9.43 -30.91
CA GLU A 286 2.15 -9.34 -32.36
C GLU A 286 0.65 -9.23 -32.54
N ARG A 287 0.23 -8.06 -33.02
CA ARG A 287 -1.19 -7.69 -33.13
C ARG A 287 -1.86 -8.90 -33.75
N GLN A 288 -2.65 -9.64 -32.97
CA GLN A 288 -3.44 -10.73 -33.52
C GLN A 288 -4.36 -10.05 -34.52
N ASN A 289 -3.98 -10.11 -35.79
CA ASN A 289 -4.72 -9.55 -36.89
C ASN A 289 -6.16 -10.07 -36.77
N GLY A 290 -7.09 -9.17 -36.42
CA GLY A 290 -8.52 -9.45 -36.38
C GLY A 290 -9.18 -9.58 -35.01
N LYS A 291 -8.48 -9.51 -33.86
CA LYS A 291 -9.14 -9.38 -32.55
C LYS A 291 -9.16 -7.94 -32.07
N ARG A 292 -10.34 -7.47 -31.66
CA ARG A 292 -10.59 -6.15 -31.07
C ARG A 292 -9.58 -5.93 -29.93
N ARG A 293 -8.84 -4.82 -29.92
CA ARG A 293 -7.93 -4.46 -28.82
C ARG A 293 -8.76 -4.44 -27.53
N GLU A 294 -8.43 -5.31 -26.57
CA GLU A 294 -9.01 -5.20 -25.23
C GLU A 294 -8.57 -3.86 -24.64
N LEU A 295 -9.52 -3.13 -24.07
CA LEU A 295 -9.25 -1.83 -23.46
C LEU A 295 -8.28 -2.03 -22.29
N PHE A 296 -7.31 -1.13 -22.15
CA PHE A 296 -6.38 -1.19 -21.04
C PHE A 296 -7.12 -1.05 -19.70
N TYR A 297 -6.71 -1.86 -18.73
CA TYR A 297 -7.21 -1.84 -17.37
C TYR A 297 -6.03 -1.95 -16.39
N GLU A 298 -5.88 -0.93 -15.55
CA GLU A 298 -4.82 -0.80 -14.55
C GLU A 298 -4.99 -1.72 -13.33
N GLY A 299 -6.10 -2.46 -13.27
CA GLY A 299 -6.46 -3.32 -12.15
C GLY A 299 -7.27 -2.60 -11.07
N PRO A 300 -7.90 -3.37 -10.16
CA PRO A 300 -8.82 -2.81 -9.17
C PRO A 300 -8.09 -1.94 -8.15
N PHE A 301 -6.88 -2.32 -7.75
CA PHE A 301 -6.10 -1.56 -6.77
C PHE A 301 -5.73 -0.15 -7.28
N LEU A 302 -5.07 -0.05 -8.44
CA LEU A 302 -4.67 1.25 -9.00
C LEU A 302 -5.88 2.08 -9.40
N ARG A 303 -6.95 1.46 -9.90
CA ARG A 303 -8.20 2.15 -10.22
C ARG A 303 -8.81 2.79 -8.96
N THR A 304 -8.92 2.03 -7.87
CA THR A 304 -9.43 2.54 -6.59
C THR A 304 -8.53 3.63 -6.02
N LEU A 305 -7.21 3.45 -6.08
CA LEU A 305 -6.25 4.47 -5.67
C LEU A 305 -6.41 5.78 -6.46
N PHE A 306 -6.48 5.70 -7.79
CA PHE A 306 -6.65 6.88 -8.64
C PHE A 306 -8.00 7.56 -8.47
N ASN A 307 -9.07 6.80 -8.22
CA ASN A 307 -10.37 7.35 -7.88
C ASN A 307 -10.31 8.09 -6.53
N ALA A 308 -9.68 7.51 -5.51
CA ALA A 308 -9.49 8.13 -4.21
C ALA A 308 -8.63 9.40 -4.31
N LEU A 309 -7.53 9.39 -5.07
CA LEU A 309 -6.73 10.59 -5.34
C LEU A 309 -7.53 11.66 -6.08
N GLY A 310 -8.34 11.27 -7.07
CA GLY A 310 -9.25 12.17 -7.77
C GLY A 310 -10.28 12.84 -6.85
N ASN A 311 -10.58 12.22 -5.71
CA ASN A 311 -11.52 12.69 -4.71
C ASN A 311 -10.88 13.51 -3.57
N ILE A 312 -9.57 13.76 -3.62
CA ILE A 312 -8.85 14.61 -2.64
C ILE A 312 -9.61 15.89 -2.27
N PRO A 313 -10.17 16.67 -3.22
CA PRO A 313 -10.89 17.91 -2.90
C PRO A 313 -12.14 17.72 -2.02
N TYR A 314 -12.67 16.50 -1.93
CA TYR A 314 -13.96 16.19 -1.31
C TYR A 314 -13.87 15.16 -0.18
N GLN A 315 -12.66 14.84 0.28
CA GLN A 315 -12.45 13.90 1.38
C GLN A 315 -11.66 14.53 2.54
N PRO A 316 -11.79 14.00 3.76
CA PRO A 316 -11.07 14.46 4.95
C PRO A 316 -9.55 14.52 4.75
N TYR A 317 -8.91 15.46 5.45
CA TYR A 317 -7.47 15.69 5.38
C TYR A 317 -6.66 14.45 5.78
N GLU A 318 -7.11 13.71 6.79
CA GLU A 318 -6.45 12.51 7.30
C GLU A 318 -6.42 11.41 6.24
N ILE A 319 -7.52 11.23 5.49
CA ILE A 319 -7.59 10.28 4.37
C ILE A 319 -6.61 10.71 3.27
N ASN A 320 -6.55 12.01 2.97
CA ASN A 320 -5.62 12.54 1.98
C ASN A 320 -4.17 12.30 2.37
N LEU A 321 -3.84 12.43 3.65
CA LEU A 321 -2.50 12.18 4.17
C LEU A 321 -2.11 10.69 4.10
N GLU A 322 -3.01 9.77 4.46
CA GLU A 322 -2.74 8.33 4.34
C GLU A 322 -2.59 7.90 2.87
N LEU A 323 -3.37 8.50 1.95
CA LEU A 323 -3.25 8.24 0.51
C LEU A 323 -1.87 8.64 -0.05
N THR A 324 -1.26 9.73 0.43
CA THR A 324 0.08 10.10 -0.04
C THR A 324 1.10 9.02 0.31
N GLY A 325 1.03 8.47 1.52
CA GLY A 325 1.89 7.37 1.97
C GLY A 325 1.78 6.12 1.10
N ILE A 326 0.56 5.74 0.71
CA ILE A 326 0.32 4.62 -0.22
C ILE A 326 0.94 4.92 -1.59
N VAL A 327 0.68 6.10 -2.15
CA VAL A 327 1.22 6.49 -3.47
C VAL A 327 2.75 6.44 -3.47
N SER A 328 3.38 7.02 -2.45
CA SER A 328 4.84 7.06 -2.32
C SER A 328 5.43 5.65 -2.23
N LYS A 329 4.84 4.75 -1.44
CA LYS A 329 5.25 3.33 -1.37
C LYS A 329 5.15 2.61 -2.71
N VAL A 330 4.08 2.81 -3.48
CA VAL A 330 3.95 2.19 -4.81
C VAL A 330 4.96 2.80 -5.79
N CYS A 331 5.19 4.11 -5.76
CA CYS A 331 6.13 4.79 -6.66
C CYS A 331 7.61 4.42 -6.39
N LEU A 332 7.95 4.04 -5.16
CA LEU A 332 9.27 3.54 -4.77
C LEU A 332 9.61 2.16 -5.37
N ARG A 333 8.63 1.43 -5.91
CA ARG A 333 8.86 0.14 -6.55
C ARG A 333 9.74 0.29 -7.80
N PRO A 334 10.82 -0.50 -7.96
CA PRO A 334 11.79 -0.32 -9.04
C PRO A 334 11.38 -0.93 -10.39
N GLU A 335 10.32 -1.74 -10.43
CA GLU A 335 9.86 -2.45 -11.63
C GLU A 335 9.66 -1.50 -12.80
N HIS A 336 10.14 -1.92 -13.99
CA HIS A 336 10.25 -1.05 -15.15
C HIS A 336 8.90 -0.48 -15.62
N PHE A 337 7.93 -1.35 -15.93
CA PHE A 337 6.62 -0.91 -16.43
C PHE A 337 5.81 -0.14 -15.40
N LEU A 338 5.94 -0.48 -14.11
CA LEU A 338 5.34 0.29 -13.02
C LEU A 338 5.94 1.70 -12.92
N SER A 339 7.26 1.81 -13.06
CA SER A 339 7.95 3.11 -13.07
C SER A 339 7.54 3.97 -14.26
N LEU A 340 7.43 3.37 -15.45
CA LEU A 340 6.91 4.03 -16.65
C LEU A 340 5.47 4.54 -16.46
N TYR A 341 4.61 3.71 -15.86
CA TYR A 341 3.21 4.03 -15.68
C TYR A 341 2.97 5.15 -14.64
N LEU A 342 3.67 5.11 -13.50
CA LEU A 342 3.41 6.03 -12.38
C LEU A 342 4.30 7.27 -12.36
N VAL A 343 5.61 7.09 -12.54
CA VAL A 343 6.61 8.14 -12.27
C VAL A 343 7.08 8.78 -13.57
N GLU A 344 7.38 7.98 -14.59
CA GLU A 344 7.95 8.44 -15.85
C GLU A 344 6.88 8.72 -16.92
N SER A 345 5.66 9.09 -16.48
CA SER A 345 4.50 9.37 -17.34
C SER A 345 4.77 10.42 -18.42
N SER A 346 5.68 11.38 -18.19
CA SER A 346 6.06 12.42 -19.15
C SER A 346 6.98 11.93 -20.27
N LEU A 347 7.54 10.71 -20.14
CA LEU A 347 8.45 10.12 -21.13
C LEU A 347 7.73 9.23 -22.15
N VAL A 348 6.48 8.87 -21.89
CA VAL A 348 5.71 7.91 -22.69
C VAL A 348 4.39 8.48 -23.17
N ARG A 349 3.82 7.87 -24.21
CA ARG A 349 2.44 8.13 -24.61
C ARG A 349 1.56 6.96 -24.19
N PHE A 350 0.52 7.29 -23.45
CA PHE A 350 -0.48 6.34 -23.00
C PHE A 350 -1.56 6.14 -24.06
N VAL A 351 -2.20 4.97 -24.02
CA VAL A 351 -3.47 4.75 -24.72
C VAL A 351 -4.56 5.68 -24.19
N PRO A 352 -5.58 6.07 -24.99
CA PRO A 352 -6.60 7.03 -24.57
C PRO A 352 -7.37 6.65 -23.30
N GLU A 353 -7.50 5.36 -23.00
CA GLU A 353 -8.23 4.84 -21.85
C GLU A 353 -7.42 4.85 -20.55
N ALA A 354 -6.09 4.93 -20.65
CA ALA A 354 -5.20 4.87 -19.49
C ALA A 354 -5.19 6.20 -18.74
N ASN A 355 -5.50 6.15 -17.45
CA ASN A 355 -5.35 7.30 -16.55
C ASN A 355 -3.98 7.19 -15.88
N SER A 356 -3.07 8.13 -16.12
CA SER A 356 -1.80 8.17 -15.41
C SER A 356 -1.93 8.86 -14.06
N LEU A 357 -1.06 8.53 -13.11
CA LEU A 357 -0.95 9.23 -11.83
C LEU A 357 -0.81 10.74 -12.05
N HIS A 358 0.05 11.16 -12.98
CA HIS A 358 0.22 12.55 -13.35
C HIS A 358 -1.09 13.20 -13.82
N SER A 359 -1.88 12.53 -14.68
CA SER A 359 -3.15 13.08 -15.19
C SER A 359 -4.18 13.30 -14.07
N VAL A 360 -4.24 12.39 -13.10
CA VAL A 360 -5.13 12.48 -11.94
C VAL A 360 -4.71 13.65 -11.05
N LEU A 361 -3.42 13.70 -10.67
CA LEU A 361 -2.89 14.78 -9.83
C LEU A 361 -3.01 16.15 -10.51
N HIS A 362 -2.77 16.25 -11.81
CA HIS A 362 -2.93 17.50 -12.57
C HIS A 362 -4.37 18.02 -12.52
N ARG A 363 -5.36 17.14 -12.71
CA ARG A 363 -6.78 17.52 -12.63
C ARG A 363 -7.15 18.04 -11.24
N VAL A 364 -6.69 17.35 -10.19
CA VAL A 364 -6.93 17.75 -8.80
C VAL A 364 -6.24 19.07 -8.47
N ALA A 365 -4.95 19.19 -8.82
CA ALA A 365 -4.16 20.40 -8.62
C ALA A 365 -4.77 21.62 -9.33
N THR A 366 -5.22 21.45 -10.57
CA THR A 366 -5.85 22.54 -11.35
C THR A 366 -7.16 22.99 -10.70
N LEU A 367 -8.00 22.05 -10.26
CA LEU A 367 -9.27 22.35 -9.59
C LEU A 367 -9.04 23.12 -8.28
N LEU A 368 -8.13 22.62 -7.43
CA LEU A 368 -7.80 23.26 -6.16
C LEU A 368 -7.13 24.62 -6.38
N ALA A 369 -6.19 24.72 -7.32
CA ALA A 369 -5.49 25.95 -7.62
C ALA A 369 -6.45 27.04 -8.11
N SER A 370 -7.38 26.69 -9.01
CA SER A 370 -8.42 27.63 -9.46
C SER A 370 -9.31 28.10 -8.32
N ALA A 371 -9.66 27.22 -7.38
CA ALA A 371 -10.48 27.58 -6.22
C ALA A 371 -9.71 28.49 -5.24
N VAL A 372 -8.45 28.18 -4.95
CA VAL A 372 -7.59 28.94 -4.04
C VAL A 372 -7.28 30.33 -4.61
N MET A 373 -6.84 30.42 -5.87
CA MET A 373 -6.46 31.69 -6.50
C MET A 373 -7.66 32.63 -6.74
N ALA A 374 -8.89 32.13 -6.73
CA ALA A 374 -10.09 32.96 -6.82
C ALA A 374 -10.32 33.81 -5.56
N ARG A 375 -9.65 33.48 -4.45
CA ARG A 375 -9.77 34.18 -3.17
C ARG A 375 -8.72 35.30 -3.05
N PRO A 376 -9.09 36.56 -2.74
CA PRO A 376 -8.14 37.70 -2.75
C PRO A 376 -6.99 37.61 -1.74
N ASP A 377 -7.22 36.98 -0.58
CA ASP A 377 -6.28 36.83 0.54
C ASP A 377 -5.57 35.46 0.56
N TYR A 378 -5.58 34.72 -0.55
CA TYR A 378 -5.12 33.33 -0.61
C TYR A 378 -3.68 33.14 -0.12
N GLU A 379 -2.78 34.08 -0.38
CA GLU A 379 -1.36 33.98 0.03
C GLU A 379 -1.21 33.99 1.56
N VAL A 380 -2.01 34.81 2.25
CA VAL A 380 -2.00 34.91 3.71
C VAL A 380 -2.62 33.64 4.31
N CYS A 381 -3.76 33.20 3.79
CA CYS A 381 -4.43 31.97 4.21
C CYS A 381 -3.54 30.75 4.02
N LEU A 382 -2.85 30.63 2.89
CA LEU A 382 -1.98 29.50 2.58
C LEU A 382 -0.76 29.46 3.51
N LYS A 383 -0.15 30.61 3.82
CA LYS A 383 0.91 30.71 4.83
C LYS A 383 0.43 30.26 6.21
N ALA A 384 -0.76 30.72 6.62
CA ALA A 384 -1.36 30.32 7.90
C ALA A 384 -1.68 28.83 7.96
N THR A 385 -2.26 28.25 6.89
CA THR A 385 -2.54 26.81 6.80
C THR A 385 -1.26 25.98 6.92
N ARG A 386 -0.19 26.34 6.20
CA ARG A 386 1.09 25.62 6.31
C ARG A 386 1.67 25.68 7.72
N LEU A 387 1.64 26.85 8.36
CA LEU A 387 2.11 26.98 9.73
C LEU A 387 1.30 26.09 10.68
N ARG A 388 -0.03 26.07 10.55
CA ARG A 388 -0.90 25.22 11.36
C ARG A 388 -0.61 23.73 11.18
N LEU A 389 -0.45 23.27 9.93
CA LEU A 389 -0.14 21.86 9.63
C LEU A 389 1.24 21.43 10.15
N ILE A 390 2.19 22.36 10.31
CA ILE A 390 3.53 22.07 10.84
C ILE A 390 3.54 22.11 12.38
N THR A 391 2.87 23.08 12.99
CA THR A 391 2.99 23.31 14.45
C THR A 391 1.99 22.54 15.28
N ASP A 392 0.98 21.92 14.66
CA ASP A 392 -0.13 21.22 15.32
C ASP A 392 -0.85 22.09 16.37
N GLN A 393 -0.68 23.41 16.28
CA GLN A 393 -1.29 24.39 17.16
C GLN A 393 -2.64 24.78 16.60
N THR A 394 -3.65 24.86 17.48
CA THR A 394 -4.94 25.50 17.20
C THR A 394 -4.77 27.02 17.09
N ILE A 395 -3.95 27.48 16.13
CA ILE A 395 -3.90 28.88 15.74
C ILE A 395 -5.28 29.20 15.16
N GLN A 396 -5.92 30.26 15.63
CA GLN A 396 -7.16 30.76 15.03
C GLN A 396 -6.92 30.95 13.52
N SER A 397 -7.58 30.12 12.72
CA SER A 397 -7.50 30.22 11.28
C SER A 397 -8.05 31.58 10.87
N PRO A 398 -7.36 32.35 9.99
CA PRO A 398 -7.96 33.54 9.40
C PRO A 398 -9.19 33.22 8.51
N VAL A 399 -9.45 31.92 8.30
CA VAL A 399 -10.57 31.37 7.57
C VAL A 399 -11.52 30.68 8.57
N GLU A 400 -12.71 31.24 8.76
CA GLU A 400 -13.77 30.67 9.63
C GLU A 400 -14.60 29.57 8.95
N ASP A 401 -14.56 29.48 7.61
CA ASP A 401 -15.35 28.52 6.83
C ASP A 401 -14.59 27.21 6.60
N ASN A 402 -15.13 26.11 7.14
CA ASN A 402 -14.60 24.75 7.02
C ASN A 402 -14.29 24.34 5.57
N LYS A 403 -15.10 24.78 4.59
CA LYS A 403 -14.87 24.44 3.17
C LYS A 403 -13.52 24.98 2.68
N TRP A 404 -13.19 26.22 3.07
CA TRP A 404 -11.96 26.86 2.67
C TRP A 404 -10.76 26.25 3.39
N ILE A 405 -10.90 25.91 4.69
CA ILE A 405 -9.87 25.19 5.46
C ILE A 405 -9.46 23.92 4.70
N THR A 406 -10.42 23.06 4.35
CA THR A 406 -10.17 21.83 3.59
C THR A 406 -9.54 22.09 2.22
N THR A 407 -9.99 23.13 1.50
CA THR A 407 -9.42 23.47 0.19
C THR A 407 -7.94 23.86 0.28
N PHE A 408 -7.57 24.66 1.30
CA PHE A 408 -6.17 25.04 1.55
C PHE A 408 -5.31 23.88 2.05
N GLU A 409 -5.85 23.01 2.89
CA GLU A 409 -5.14 21.79 3.32
C GLU A 409 -4.86 20.88 2.12
N ASN A 410 -5.85 20.65 1.27
CA ASN A 410 -5.73 19.74 0.13
C ASN A 410 -4.73 20.21 -0.93
N ILE A 411 -4.62 21.53 -1.18
CA ILE A 411 -3.57 22.03 -2.10
C ILE A 411 -2.18 21.86 -1.51
N VAL A 412 -2.02 21.97 -0.18
CA VAL A 412 -0.74 21.70 0.51
C VAL A 412 -0.39 20.21 0.42
N VAL A 413 -1.35 19.31 0.65
CA VAL A 413 -1.14 17.86 0.48
C VAL A 413 -0.67 17.52 -0.93
N ILE A 414 -1.33 18.08 -1.95
CA ILE A 414 -0.93 17.85 -3.35
C ILE A 414 0.48 18.39 -3.62
N GLU A 415 0.81 19.57 -3.11
CA GLU A 415 2.14 20.14 -3.27
C GLU A 415 3.23 19.25 -2.64
N GLU A 416 3.04 18.82 -1.40
CA GLU A 416 4.01 17.99 -0.70
C GLU A 416 4.14 16.60 -1.34
N LEU A 417 3.04 15.99 -1.78
CA LEU A 417 3.08 14.74 -2.56
C LEU A 417 3.87 14.92 -3.87
N CYS A 418 3.67 16.03 -4.60
CA CYS A 418 4.39 16.28 -5.85
C CYS A 418 5.91 16.42 -5.62
N LYS A 419 6.32 17.04 -4.51
CA LYS A 419 7.73 17.12 -4.11
C LYS A 419 8.30 15.75 -3.77
N GLU A 420 7.58 14.95 -3.01
CA GLU A 420 8.01 13.60 -2.67
C GLU A 420 8.16 12.73 -3.93
N LEU A 421 7.19 12.78 -4.86
CA LEU A 421 7.25 12.07 -6.13
C LEU A 421 8.43 12.51 -7.01
N ALA A 422 8.72 13.81 -7.05
CA ALA A 422 9.89 14.34 -7.74
C ALA A 422 11.20 13.82 -7.13
N ALA A 423 11.30 13.76 -5.79
CA ALA A 423 12.44 13.18 -5.10
C ALA A 423 12.61 11.68 -5.39
N ILE A 424 11.52 10.91 -5.35
CA ILE A 424 11.51 9.49 -5.73
C ILE A 424 12.00 9.29 -7.16
N ALA A 425 11.51 10.09 -8.12
CA ALA A 425 11.96 10.05 -9.51
C ALA A 425 13.47 10.25 -9.62
N TYR A 426 14.00 11.28 -8.95
CA TYR A 426 15.41 11.62 -8.96
C TYR A 426 16.28 10.48 -8.39
N ILE A 427 15.90 9.93 -7.25
CA ILE A 427 16.61 8.84 -6.59
C ILE A 427 16.63 7.58 -7.46
N LYS A 428 15.49 7.19 -8.04
CA LYS A 428 15.40 6.03 -8.93
C LYS A 428 16.32 6.18 -10.14
N ASN A 429 16.34 7.36 -10.76
CA ASN A 429 17.22 7.63 -11.89
C ASN A 429 18.70 7.59 -11.50
N LYS A 430 19.07 8.24 -10.38
CA LYS A 430 20.44 8.22 -9.85
C LYS A 430 20.91 6.79 -9.58
N HIS A 431 20.05 5.94 -9.03
CA HIS A 431 20.39 4.53 -8.81
C HIS A 431 20.57 3.77 -10.13
N ARG A 432 19.71 3.96 -11.14
CA ARG A 432 19.89 3.35 -12.46
C ARG A 432 21.22 3.72 -13.09
N LEU A 433 21.61 5.00 -13.02
CA LEU A 433 22.91 5.48 -13.50
C LEU A 433 24.12 4.87 -12.77
N SER A 434 23.95 4.42 -11.52
CA SER A 434 25.03 3.75 -10.78
C SER A 434 25.23 2.28 -11.18
N LEU A 435 24.30 1.71 -11.95
CA LEU A 435 24.35 0.32 -12.43
C LEU A 435 24.91 0.20 -13.86
N THR A 436 24.88 1.30 -14.62
CA THR A 436 25.44 1.43 -15.97
C THR A 436 26.89 1.89 -15.89
#